data_AF-A0A952HH10-F1
#
_entry.id   AF-A0A952HH10-F1
#
_cell.length_a   1.000
_cell.length_b   1.000
_cell.length_c   1.000
_cell.angle_alpha   90.00
_cell.angle_beta   90.00
_cell.angle_gamma   90.00
#
_symmetry.space_group_name_H-M   'P 1'
#
loop_
_entity.id
_entity.type
_entity.pdbx_description
1 polymer ?
#
loop_
_entity_poly.entity_id
_entity_poly.type
_entity_poly.pdbx_seq_one_letter_code
_entity_poly.pdbx_strand_id
1 'polypeptide(L)'
;TGVTVNSVLPGPTNSEIMGGWMKAAAEAQGITQEEAEQQFLKTTRPSTLIKRFATTEEVANLVVYVCSEQASATTGTSLRVDGGVVRTIA
;
A
#
# COMPACT_ATOMS: atom_id res chain seq x y z
N THR A 1 3.85 17.79 25.56
CA THR A 1 2.47 17.35 25.28
C THR A 1 2.33 15.83 25.25
N GLY A 2 3.40 15.05 25.00
CA GLY A 2 3.30 13.57 24.91
C GLY A 2 2.58 13.09 23.64
N VAL A 3 2.37 14.00 22.69
CA VAL A 3 1.66 13.73 21.43
C VAL A 3 2.67 13.64 20.30
N THR A 4 2.57 12.58 19.50
CA THR A 4 3.29 12.41 18.23
C THR A 4 2.33 12.61 17.06
N VAL A 5 2.80 13.19 15.97
CA VAL A 5 2.02 13.36 14.73
C VAL A 5 2.83 12.83 13.56
N ASN A 6 2.29 11.87 12.82
CA ASN A 6 2.96 11.24 11.68
C ASN A 6 1.97 11.03 10.52
N SER A 7 2.50 10.82 9.33
CA SER A 7 1.75 10.44 8.14
C SER A 7 2.09 9.01 7.73
N VAL A 8 1.09 8.22 7.33
CA VAL A 8 1.27 6.89 6.74
C VAL A 8 0.95 6.97 5.25
N LEU A 9 1.89 6.51 4.41
CA LEU A 9 1.85 6.63 2.96
C LEU A 9 1.75 5.22 2.36
N PRO A 10 0.52 4.69 2.19
CA PRO A 10 0.32 3.39 1.58
C PRO A 10 0.58 3.42 0.07
N GLY A 11 1.13 2.32 -0.44
CA GLY A 11 1.24 2.07 -1.87
C GLY A 11 -0.01 1.36 -2.43
N PRO A 12 0.14 0.63 -3.56
CA PRO A 12 -0.93 -0.19 -4.12
C PRO A 12 -1.45 -1.17 -3.06
N THR A 13 -2.68 -0.93 -2.60
CA THR A 13 -3.32 -1.70 -1.53
C THR A 13 -4.58 -2.37 -2.08
N ASN A 14 -4.81 -3.62 -1.69
CA ASN A 14 -6.00 -4.39 -2.06
C ASN A 14 -7.18 -3.96 -1.19
N SER A 15 -7.65 -2.73 -1.40
CA SER A 15 -8.87 -2.23 -0.77
C SER A 15 -10.10 -2.73 -1.53
N GLU A 16 -11.27 -2.70 -0.90
CA GLU A 16 -12.54 -3.09 -1.52
C GLU A 16 -12.79 -2.35 -2.85
N ILE A 17 -12.53 -1.03 -2.87
CA ILE A 17 -12.69 -0.20 -4.07
C ILE A 17 -11.73 -0.66 -5.17
N MET A 18 -10.46 -0.91 -4.83
CA MET A 18 -9.47 -1.35 -5.81
C MET A 18 -9.81 -2.74 -6.35
N GLY A 19 -10.18 -3.68 -5.48
CA GLY A 19 -10.65 -5.02 -5.88
C GLY A 19 -11.86 -4.96 -6.82
N GLY A 20 -12.83 -4.08 -6.52
CA GLY A 20 -13.97 -3.83 -7.40
C GLY A 20 -13.57 -3.30 -8.79
N TRP A 21 -12.60 -2.38 -8.85
CA TRP A 21 -12.06 -1.88 -10.11
C TRP A 21 -11.31 -2.95 -10.89
N MET A 22 -10.50 -3.77 -10.20
CA MET A 22 -9.75 -4.84 -10.84
C MET A 22 -10.65 -5.93 -11.39
N LYS A 23 -11.72 -6.27 -10.66
CA LYS A 23 -12.76 -7.18 -11.13
C LYS A 23 -13.45 -6.66 -12.39
N ALA A 24 -13.89 -5.40 -12.40
CA ALA A 24 -14.52 -4.79 -13.57
C ALA A 24 -13.56 -4.74 -14.79
N ALA A 25 -12.28 -4.44 -14.55
CA ALA A 25 -11.26 -4.47 -15.60
C ALA A 25 -11.03 -5.88 -16.15
N ALA A 26 -11.03 -6.89 -15.28
CA ALA A 26 -10.90 -8.30 -15.67
C ALA A 26 -12.07 -8.78 -16.52
N GLU A 27 -13.31 -8.45 -16.12
CA GLU A 27 -14.53 -8.75 -16.87
C GLU A 27 -14.52 -8.11 -18.26
N ALA A 28 -14.09 -6.86 -18.38
CA ALA A 28 -13.99 -6.15 -19.67
C ALA A 28 -12.95 -6.75 -20.62
N GLN A 29 -11.94 -7.43 -20.09
CA GLN A 29 -10.83 -8.01 -20.85
C GLN A 29 -10.97 -9.53 -21.04
N GLY A 30 -11.93 -10.18 -20.37
CA GLY A 30 -12.10 -11.63 -20.40
C GLY A 30 -10.97 -12.41 -19.72
N ILE A 31 -10.33 -11.82 -18.70
CA ILE A 31 -9.23 -12.42 -17.94
C ILE A 31 -9.63 -12.60 -16.46
N THR A 32 -8.78 -13.26 -15.68
CA THR A 32 -8.96 -13.37 -14.22
C THR A 32 -8.64 -12.04 -13.51
N GLN A 33 -9.18 -11.86 -12.30
CA GLN A 33 -8.86 -10.67 -11.50
C GLN A 33 -7.37 -10.61 -11.17
N GLU A 34 -6.76 -11.75 -10.84
CA GLU A 34 -5.34 -11.86 -10.55
C GLU A 34 -4.48 -11.44 -11.76
N GLU A 35 -4.88 -11.84 -12.97
CA GLU A 35 -4.18 -11.42 -14.20
C GLU A 35 -4.30 -9.92 -14.42
N ALA A 36 -5.50 -9.34 -14.22
CA ALA A 36 -5.71 -7.91 -14.30
C ALA A 36 -4.81 -7.17 -13.28
N GLU A 37 -4.74 -7.66 -12.04
CA GLU A 37 -3.92 -7.08 -10.97
C GLU A 37 -2.44 -7.10 -11.34
N GLN A 38 -1.96 -8.23 -11.85
CA GLN A 38 -0.58 -8.37 -12.30
C GLN A 38 -0.26 -7.47 -13.50
N GLN A 39 -1.19 -7.33 -14.45
CA GLN A 39 -1.04 -6.39 -15.55
C GLN A 39 -1.00 -4.94 -15.07
N PHE A 40 -1.87 -4.56 -14.14
CA PHE A 40 -1.88 -3.23 -13.54
C PHE A 40 -0.54 -2.92 -12.85
N LEU A 41 -0.04 -3.84 -12.04
CA LEU A 41 1.24 -3.63 -11.34
C LEU A 41 2.40 -3.52 -12.33
N LYS A 42 2.44 -4.37 -13.37
CA LYS A 42 3.49 -4.31 -14.41
C LYS A 42 3.46 -3.03 -15.23
N THR A 43 2.28 -2.50 -15.53
CA THR A 43 2.12 -1.32 -16.41
C THR A 43 2.16 -0.01 -15.65
N THR A 44 1.42 0.06 -14.55
CA THR A 44 1.09 1.30 -13.83
C THR A 44 1.96 1.49 -12.59
N ARG A 45 2.49 0.40 -12.01
CA ARG A 45 3.35 0.44 -10.82
C ARG A 45 4.61 -0.44 -10.96
N PRO A 46 5.36 -0.33 -12.08
CA PRO A 46 6.46 -1.25 -12.40
C PRO A 46 7.61 -1.23 -11.38
N SER A 47 7.66 -0.22 -10.51
CA SER A 47 8.68 -0.10 -9.47
C SER A 47 8.40 -0.88 -8.20
N THR A 48 7.20 -1.42 -8.00
CA THR A 48 6.89 -2.24 -6.81
C THR A 48 7.86 -3.41 -6.68
N LEU A 49 8.44 -3.59 -5.49
CA LEU A 49 9.36 -4.69 -5.22
C LEU A 49 8.63 -5.96 -4.81
N ILE A 50 7.50 -5.82 -4.12
CA ILE A 50 6.70 -6.96 -3.64
C ILE A 50 5.85 -7.62 -4.73
N LYS A 51 5.66 -6.96 -5.89
CA LYS A 51 4.95 -7.50 -7.08
C LYS A 51 3.52 -8.00 -6.82
N ARG A 52 2.90 -7.47 -5.78
CA ARG A 52 1.51 -7.69 -5.42
C ARG A 52 0.97 -6.41 -4.77
N PHE A 53 -0.34 -6.34 -4.64
CA PHE A 53 -0.95 -5.36 -3.75
C PHE A 53 -0.59 -5.72 -2.29
N ALA A 54 -0.34 -4.70 -1.47
CA ALA A 54 -0.34 -4.86 -0.02
C ALA A 54 -1.77 -5.12 0.46
N THR A 55 -1.95 -5.87 1.54
CA THR A 55 -3.27 -6.01 2.15
C THR A 55 -3.59 -4.79 3.02
N THR A 56 -4.88 -4.59 3.32
CA THR A 56 -5.32 -3.56 4.28
C THR A 56 -4.72 -3.78 5.67
N GLU A 57 -4.52 -5.03 6.07
CA GLU A 57 -3.92 -5.41 7.34
C GLU A 57 -2.43 -5.04 7.38
N GLU A 58 -1.69 -5.20 6.28
CA GLU A 58 -0.29 -4.77 6.20
C GLU A 58 -0.14 -3.26 6.41
N VAL A 59 -1.07 -2.45 5.87
CA VAL A 59 -1.12 -1.00 6.14
C VAL A 59 -1.51 -0.72 7.59
N ALA A 60 -2.53 -1.41 8.11
CA ALA A 60 -3.01 -1.26 9.47
C ALA A 60 -1.92 -1.60 10.51
N ASN A 61 -1.09 -2.61 10.25
CA ASN A 61 0.01 -2.99 11.13
C ASN A 61 0.99 -1.83 11.37
N LEU A 62 1.32 -1.04 10.33
CA LEU A 62 2.15 0.14 10.51
C LEU A 62 1.42 1.22 11.33
N VAL A 63 0.12 1.43 11.10
CA VAL A 63 -0.68 2.37 11.89
C VAL A 63 -0.68 1.96 13.36
N VAL A 64 -0.91 0.68 13.66
CA VAL A 64 -0.87 0.13 15.03
C VAL A 64 0.50 0.37 15.67
N TYR A 65 1.59 0.10 14.94
CA TYR A 65 2.94 0.39 15.43
C TYR A 65 3.13 1.87 15.77
N VAL A 66 2.70 2.78 14.88
CA VAL A 66 2.89 4.23 15.06
C VAL A 66 2.04 4.79 16.20
N CYS A 67 0.90 4.16 16.51
CA CYS A 67 0.07 4.50 17.66
C CYS A 67 0.55 3.86 18.98
N SER A 68 1.55 2.97 18.94
CA SER A 68 2.05 2.25 20.11
C SER A 68 3.11 3.04 20.89
N GLU A 69 3.36 2.64 22.14
CA GLU A 69 4.41 3.24 22.97
C GLU A 69 5.82 3.05 22.38
N GLN A 70 6.02 1.98 21.60
CA GLN A 70 7.26 1.67 20.91
C GLN A 70 7.64 2.75 19.88
N ALA A 71 6.66 3.50 19.37
CA ALA A 71 6.87 4.60 18.44
C ALA A 71 6.94 5.99 19.11
N SER A 72 7.03 6.07 20.45
CA SER A 72 7.00 7.32 21.22
C SER A 72 8.04 8.38 20.81
N ALA A 73 9.16 7.98 20.19
CA ALA A 73 10.18 8.89 19.66
C ALA A 73 10.02 9.22 18.15
N THR A 74 8.95 8.74 17.51
CA THR A 74 8.67 8.95 16.09
C THR A 74 7.60 10.03 15.94
N THR A 75 7.98 11.23 15.50
CA THR A 75 7.06 12.34 15.25
C THR A 75 7.54 13.20 14.08
N GLY A 76 6.62 13.82 13.35
CA GLY A 76 6.90 14.70 12.23
C GLY A 76 7.37 13.98 10.96
N THR A 77 7.16 12.66 10.86
CA THR A 77 7.68 11.86 9.74
C THR A 77 6.59 11.30 8.82
N SER A 78 7.02 10.95 7.60
CA SER A 78 6.20 10.34 6.54
C SER A 78 6.64 8.89 6.35
N LEU A 79 5.88 7.96 6.91
CA LEU A 79 6.20 6.55 6.93
C LEU A 79 5.58 5.83 5.73
N ARG A 80 6.42 5.19 4.91
CA ARG A 80 5.98 4.46 3.72
C ARG A 80 5.60 3.03 4.05
N VAL A 81 4.45 2.58 3.55
CA VAL A 81 4.01 1.18 3.50
C VAL A 81 3.58 0.87 2.07
N ASP A 82 4.54 0.95 1.15
CA ASP A 82 4.29 0.97 -0.29
C ASP A 82 4.88 -0.21 -1.06
N GLY A 83 5.51 -1.16 -0.37
CA GLY A 83 6.17 -2.29 -1.01
C GLY A 83 7.33 -1.89 -1.93
N GLY A 84 7.96 -0.73 -1.67
CA GLY A 84 9.13 -0.26 -2.42
C GLY A 84 8.81 0.41 -3.75
N VAL A 85 7.58 0.94 -3.92
CA VAL A 85 7.18 1.64 -5.14
C VAL A 85 8.01 2.91 -5.34
N VAL A 86 8.24 3.69 -4.28
CA VAL A 86 9.11 4.86 -4.36
C VAL A 86 10.57 4.42 -4.27
N ARG A 87 11.34 4.62 -5.35
CA ARG A 87 12.76 4.27 -5.45
C ARG A 87 13.67 5.36 -4.87
N THR A 88 13.46 5.71 -3.61
CA THR A 88 14.30 6.67 -2.88
C THR A 88 14.50 6.26 -1.44
N ILE A 89 15.64 6.66 -0.88
CA ILE A 89 15.97 6.54 0.55
C ILE A 89 15.82 7.86 1.29
N ALA A 90 15.48 8.93 0.57
CA ALA A 90 15.19 10.25 1.13
C ALA A 90 13.83 10.29 1.85
#